data_AF-A0A496LMS9-F1
#
_entry.id   AF-A0A496LMS9-F1
#
_cell.length_a   1.000
_cell.length_b   1.000
_cell.length_c   1.000
_cell.angle_alpha   90.00
_cell.angle_beta   90.00
_cell.angle_gamma   90.00
#
_symmetry.space_group_name_H-M   'P 1'
#
loop_
_entity.id
_entity.type
_entity.pdbx_description
1 polymer ?
#
loop_
_entity_poly.entity_id
_entity_poly.type
_entity_poly.pdbx_seq_one_letter_code
_entity_poly.pdbx_strand_id
1 'polypeptide(L)'
;MKIRLENSFITDNSAECEAGCFFMRTDANAKFESEAAQKGAQIISVAQAKKLLRIDPRIKIIGITGTNGKTTTAAAIYSALLDLGFSCGLSGTRGAFINDERIDEKGLTTSSVLKTMSYLSEASERGCEYFVMEVSSHAIAQNRT
;
A
#
# COMPACT_ATOMS: atom_id res chain seq x y z
N MET A 1 -0.22 11.24 5.89
CA MET A 1 0.48 11.07 4.58
C MET A 1 -0.55 11.31 3.49
N LYS A 2 -0.16 11.91 2.37
CA LYS A 2 -1.06 12.21 1.25
C LYS A 2 -0.60 11.47 -0.01
N ILE A 3 -1.48 10.69 -0.64
CA ILE A 3 -1.26 10.20 -2.01
C ILE A 3 -1.91 11.21 -2.96
N ARG A 4 -1.11 11.87 -3.78
CA ARG A 4 -1.59 12.92 -4.70
C ARG A 4 -2.35 12.29 -5.86
N LEU A 5 -3.47 12.91 -6.21
CA LEU A 5 -4.24 12.70 -7.43
C LEU A 5 -4.16 13.97 -8.28
N GLU A 6 -4.60 13.92 -9.54
CA GLU A 6 -4.52 15.06 -10.48
C GLU A 6 -5.03 16.39 -9.88
N ASN A 7 -6.16 16.37 -9.15
CA ASN A 7 -6.78 17.57 -8.55
C ASN A 7 -7.13 17.42 -7.05
N SER A 8 -6.60 16.40 -6.38
CA SER A 8 -6.95 16.09 -4.99
C SER A 8 -5.89 15.19 -4.34
N PHE A 9 -6.18 14.61 -3.18
CA PHE A 9 -5.36 13.57 -2.57
C PHE A 9 -6.18 12.64 -1.68
N ILE A 10 -5.62 11.47 -1.41
CA ILE A 10 -6.14 10.51 -0.44
C ILE A 10 -5.29 10.59 0.84
N THR A 11 -5.94 10.64 2.01
CA THR A 11 -5.29 10.54 3.33
C THR A 11 -6.07 9.60 4.24
N ASP A 12 -5.40 9.00 5.23
CA ASP A 12 -5.98 8.23 6.33
C ASP A 12 -5.95 9.00 7.66
N ASN A 13 -5.55 10.27 7.63
CA ASN A 13 -5.39 11.16 8.78
C ASN A 13 -6.39 12.32 8.71
N SER A 14 -7.36 12.37 9.63
CA SER A 14 -8.40 13.42 9.67
C SER A 14 -7.82 14.82 9.89
N ALA A 15 -6.66 14.94 10.53
CA ALA A 15 -5.98 16.22 10.73
C ALA A 15 -5.52 16.84 9.42
N GLU A 16 -5.26 16.04 8.39
CA GLU A 16 -4.76 16.46 7.08
C GLU A 16 -5.88 16.73 6.06
N CYS A 17 -7.14 16.48 6.43
CA CYS A 17 -8.30 16.64 5.55
C CYS A 17 -8.62 18.11 5.26
N GLU A 18 -8.98 18.37 4.00
CA GLU A 18 -9.47 19.65 3.50
C GLU A 18 -10.60 19.41 2.49
N ALA A 19 -11.35 20.46 2.15
CA ALA A 19 -12.52 20.34 1.29
C ALA A 19 -12.15 19.71 -0.07
N GLY A 20 -12.85 18.65 -0.46
CA GLY A 20 -12.62 17.96 -1.72
C GLY A 20 -11.51 16.90 -1.70
N CYS A 21 -10.84 16.67 -0.56
CA CYS A 21 -9.95 15.52 -0.40
C CYS A 21 -10.73 14.22 -0.14
N PHE A 22 -10.03 13.09 -0.24
CA PHE A 22 -10.59 11.79 0.11
C PHE A 22 -10.01 11.28 1.43
N PHE A 23 -10.88 10.92 2.37
CA PHE A 23 -10.49 10.23 3.59
C PHE A 23 -10.73 8.72 3.45
N MET A 24 -9.66 7.94 3.46
CA MET A 24 -9.74 6.49 3.38
C MET A 24 -10.10 5.91 4.75
N ARG A 25 -11.34 5.44 4.87
CA ARG A 25 -11.87 4.79 6.06
C ARG A 25 -11.38 3.34 6.15
N THR A 26 -10.88 3.00 7.33
CA THR A 26 -10.50 1.66 7.79
C THR A 26 -11.07 1.45 9.19
N ASP A 27 -11.12 0.21 9.68
CA ASP A 27 -11.59 -0.06 11.05
C ASP A 27 -10.75 0.68 12.10
N ALA A 28 -9.45 0.84 11.85
CA ALA A 28 -8.52 1.50 12.75
C ALA A 28 -8.76 3.02 12.91
N ASN A 29 -9.29 3.68 11.87
CA ASN A 29 -9.50 5.13 11.85
C ASN A 29 -10.99 5.54 11.76
N ALA A 30 -11.93 4.58 11.85
CA ALA A 30 -13.36 4.83 11.75
C ALA A 30 -13.88 5.91 12.72
N LYS A 31 -13.29 6.03 13.92
CA LYS A 31 -13.65 7.07 14.91
C LYS A 31 -13.39 8.52 14.43
N PHE A 32 -12.56 8.70 13.40
CA PHE A 32 -12.21 10.01 12.86
C PHE A 32 -13.04 10.40 11.63
N GLU A 33 -13.98 9.55 11.21
CA GLU A 33 -14.84 9.76 10.04
C GLU A 33 -15.62 11.08 10.14
N SER A 34 -16.26 11.34 11.29
CA SER A 34 -17.03 12.56 11.51
C SER A 34 -16.17 13.82 11.42
N GLU A 35 -14.94 13.77 11.94
CA GLU A 35 -14.00 14.90 11.87
C GLU A 35 -13.58 15.17 10.42
N ALA A 36 -13.27 14.12 9.66
CA ALA A 36 -12.92 14.24 8.25
C ALA A 36 -14.08 14.81 7.42
N ALA A 37 -15.31 14.34 7.66
CA ALA A 37 -16.50 14.82 6.98
C ALA A 37 -16.78 16.30 7.28
N GLN A 38 -16.60 16.76 8.53
CA GLN A 38 -16.74 18.17 8.91
C GLN A 38 -15.75 19.09 8.19
N LYS A 39 -14.56 18.58 7.84
CA LYS A 39 -13.56 19.29 7.04
C LYS A 39 -13.84 19.24 5.53
N GLY A 40 -14.95 18.64 5.11
CA GLY A 40 -15.35 18.55 3.71
C GLY A 40 -14.65 17.43 2.94
N ALA A 41 -14.07 16.44 3.62
CA ALA A 41 -13.49 15.26 2.97
C ALA A 41 -14.60 14.28 2.55
N GLN A 42 -14.41 13.65 1.39
CA GLN A 42 -15.23 12.54 0.94
C GLN A 42 -14.73 11.24 1.58
N ILE A 43 -15.60 10.57 2.34
CA ILE A 43 -15.26 9.30 2.99
C ILE A 43 -15.32 8.19 1.94
N ILE A 44 -14.21 7.46 1.79
CA ILE A 44 -14.10 6.35 0.84
C ILE A 44 -13.64 5.08 1.53
N SER A 45 -14.15 3.94 1.05
CA SER A 45 -13.68 2.61 1.43
C SER A 45 -12.34 2.29 0.78
N VAL A 46 -11.64 1.28 1.31
CA VAL A 46 -10.42 0.72 0.69
C VAL A 46 -10.66 0.31 -0.76
N ALA A 47 -11.82 -0.28 -1.08
CA ALA A 47 -12.15 -0.68 -2.44
C ALA A 47 -12.29 0.51 -3.40
N GLN A 48 -12.89 1.62 -2.93
CA GLN A 48 -12.96 2.87 -3.70
C GLN A 48 -11.57 3.50 -3.86
N ALA A 49 -10.74 3.48 -2.81
CA ALA A 49 -9.36 3.95 -2.88
C ALA A 49 -8.55 3.17 -3.92
N LYS A 50 -8.68 1.83 -3.98
CA LYS A 50 -8.00 1.00 -5.01
C LYS A 50 -8.36 1.45 -6.44
N LYS A 51 -9.64 1.76 -6.67
CA LYS A 51 -10.10 2.25 -7.99
C LYS A 51 -9.56 3.64 -8.32
N LEU A 52 -9.59 4.57 -7.35
CA LEU A 52 -9.05 5.92 -7.54
C LEU A 52 -7.55 5.92 -7.82
N LEU A 53 -6.81 5.01 -7.19
CA LEU A 53 -5.38 4.79 -7.39
C LEU A 53 -5.06 3.90 -8.60
N ARG A 54 -6.07 3.55 -9.42
CA ARG A 54 -5.88 2.74 -10.65
C ARG A 54 -5.08 1.44 -10.41
N ILE A 55 -5.22 0.83 -9.23
CA ILE A 55 -4.54 -0.43 -8.92
C ILE A 55 -5.10 -1.53 -9.83
N ASP A 56 -4.23 -2.22 -10.58
CA ASP A 56 -4.64 -3.27 -11.52
C ASP A 56 -5.24 -4.43 -10.72
N PRO A 57 -6.53 -4.79 -10.93
CA PRO A 57 -7.14 -5.91 -10.23
C PRO A 57 -6.51 -7.27 -10.56
N ARG A 58 -5.66 -7.36 -11.60
CA ARG A 58 -4.95 -8.58 -12.02
C ARG A 58 -3.59 -8.73 -11.34
N ILE A 59 -3.07 -7.71 -10.65
CA ILE A 59 -1.79 -7.82 -9.92
C ILE A 59 -1.92 -8.88 -8.81
N LYS A 60 -1.00 -9.83 -8.77
CA LYS A 60 -1.00 -10.93 -7.80
C LYS A 60 -0.21 -10.51 -6.56
N ILE A 61 -0.89 -10.39 -5.42
CA ILE A 61 -0.24 -10.00 -4.16
C ILE A 61 0.20 -11.25 -3.39
N ILE A 62 1.47 -11.30 -3.00
CA ILE A 62 2.06 -12.38 -2.22
C ILE A 62 2.47 -11.83 -0.85
N GLY A 63 1.71 -12.15 0.20
CA GLY A 63 1.99 -11.75 1.58
C GLY A 63 2.83 -12.78 2.34
N ILE A 64 3.99 -12.38 2.87
CA ILE A 64 4.88 -13.25 3.64
C ILE A 64 4.82 -12.89 5.12
N THR A 65 4.28 -13.79 5.94
CA THR A 65 4.19 -13.65 7.40
C THR A 65 5.02 -14.70 8.13
N GLY A 66 5.21 -14.52 9.45
CA GLY A 66 5.94 -15.44 10.31
C GLY A 66 6.88 -14.72 11.28
N THR A 67 7.36 -15.46 12.28
CA THR A 67 8.27 -14.92 13.32
C THR A 67 9.63 -14.55 12.70
N ASN A 68 10.21 -15.45 11.90
CA ASN A 68 11.52 -15.29 11.27
C ASN A 68 11.44 -15.58 9.76
N GLY A 69 12.42 -15.12 8.99
CA GLY A 69 12.59 -15.47 7.58
C GLY A 69 11.76 -14.68 6.57
N LYS A 70 10.82 -13.81 7.01
CA LYS A 70 9.98 -13.00 6.10
C LYS A 70 10.78 -12.26 5.04
N THR A 71 11.79 -11.51 5.45
CA THR A 71 12.63 -10.70 4.56
C THR A 71 13.39 -11.55 3.55
N THR A 72 13.98 -12.67 4.01
CA THR A 72 14.72 -13.59 3.15
C THR A 72 13.80 -14.27 2.13
N THR A 73 12.65 -14.76 2.57
CA THR A 73 11.67 -15.42 1.70
C THR A 73 11.06 -14.44 0.70
N ALA A 74 10.70 -13.23 1.13
CA ALA A 74 10.16 -12.20 0.25
C ALA A 74 11.19 -11.80 -0.83
N ALA A 75 12.46 -11.63 -0.45
CA ALA A 75 13.54 -11.33 -1.39
C ALA A 75 13.79 -12.49 -2.37
N ALA A 76 13.76 -13.74 -1.91
CA ALA A 76 13.95 -14.90 -2.77
C ALA A 76 12.83 -15.05 -3.80
N ILE A 77 11.57 -14.88 -3.39
CA ILE A 77 10.42 -14.93 -4.30
C ILE A 77 10.49 -13.79 -5.32
N TYR A 78 10.79 -12.57 -4.87
CA TYR A 78 10.93 -11.41 -5.74
C TYR A 78 12.02 -11.63 -6.80
N SER A 79 13.22 -12.06 -6.39
CA SER A 79 14.34 -12.35 -7.31
C SER A 79 13.95 -13.43 -8.32
N ALA A 80 13.36 -14.53 -7.86
CA ALA A 80 12.96 -15.63 -8.74
C ALA A 80 11.91 -15.20 -9.78
N LEU A 81 10.96 -14.33 -9.42
CA LEU A 81 9.97 -13.81 -10.36
C LEU A 81 10.61 -12.94 -11.44
N LEU A 82 11.55 -12.06 -11.06
CA LEU A 82 12.30 -11.25 -12.01
C LEU A 82 13.17 -12.12 -12.94
N ASP A 83 13.86 -13.12 -12.40
CA ASP A 83 14.70 -14.06 -13.17
C ASP A 83 13.88 -14.88 -14.18
N LEU A 84 12.60 -15.11 -13.88
CA LEU A 84 11.63 -15.76 -14.78
C LEU A 84 11.01 -14.81 -15.81
N GLY A 85 11.38 -13.53 -15.80
CA GLY A 85 10.91 -12.52 -16.75
C GLY A 85 9.58 -11.85 -16.38
N PHE A 86 9.05 -12.07 -15.17
CA PHE A 86 7.85 -11.38 -14.71
C PHE A 86 8.20 -9.99 -14.16
N SER A 87 7.34 -9.00 -14.38
CA SER A 87 7.45 -7.72 -13.69
C SER A 87 6.93 -7.83 -12.25
N CYS A 88 7.71 -7.36 -11.28
CA CYS A 88 7.44 -7.60 -9.87
C CYS A 88 7.77 -6.37 -9.00
N GLY A 89 6.92 -6.11 -8.00
CA GLY A 89 7.19 -5.20 -6.89
C GLY A 89 7.52 -5.95 -5.60
N LEU A 90 8.30 -5.33 -4.71
CA LEU A 90 8.60 -5.81 -3.36
C LEU A 90 8.39 -4.69 -2.35
N SER A 91 7.79 -4.98 -1.21
CA SER A 91 7.79 -4.07 -0.05
C SER A 91 8.06 -4.80 1.27
N GLY A 92 8.91 -4.22 2.11
CA GLY A 92 9.23 -4.79 3.41
C GLY A 92 10.37 -4.08 4.12
N THR A 93 11.09 -4.80 4.96
CA THR A 93 12.16 -4.29 5.83
C THR A 93 13.30 -3.64 5.03
N ARG A 94 13.55 -4.09 3.80
CA ARG A 94 14.59 -3.53 2.91
C ARG A 94 14.18 -2.22 2.22
N GLY A 95 12.92 -1.82 2.32
CA GLY A 95 12.33 -0.73 1.54
C GLY A 95 11.30 -1.24 0.55
N ALA A 96 11.04 -0.43 -0.48
CA ALA A 96 10.19 -0.82 -1.60
C ALA A 96 10.96 -0.77 -2.92
N PHE A 97 10.71 -1.76 -3.77
CA PHE A 97 11.36 -1.95 -5.07
C PHE A 97 10.33 -2.29 -6.13
N ILE A 98 10.58 -1.87 -7.37
CA ILE A 98 9.85 -2.29 -8.56
C ILE A 98 10.84 -2.55 -9.69
N ASN A 99 10.88 -3.77 -10.23
CA ASN A 99 11.78 -4.16 -11.32
C ASN A 99 13.25 -3.73 -11.07
N ASP A 100 13.75 -4.04 -9.87
CA ASP A 100 15.07 -3.72 -9.31
C ASP A 100 15.37 -2.23 -9.05
N GLU A 101 14.45 -1.34 -9.38
CA GLU A 101 14.53 0.06 -8.97
C GLU A 101 14.02 0.21 -7.53
N ARG A 102 14.84 0.79 -6.65
CA ARG A 102 14.43 1.13 -5.29
C ARG A 102 13.62 2.42 -5.31
N ILE A 103 12.35 2.34 -4.91
CA ILE A 103 11.43 3.50 -4.90
C ILE A 103 11.26 4.11 -3.50
N ASP A 104 11.60 3.37 -2.44
CA ASP A 104 11.59 3.89 -1.07
C ASP A 104 12.68 3.24 -0.20
N GLU A 105 13.46 4.07 0.50
CA GLU A 105 14.55 3.63 1.36
C GLU A 105 14.12 3.18 2.76
N LYS A 106 13.00 3.70 3.27
CA LYS A 106 12.54 3.50 4.65
C LYS A 106 11.52 2.37 4.70
N GLY A 107 12.05 1.15 4.70
CA GLY A 107 11.26 -0.06 4.92
C GLY A 107 10.87 -0.24 6.38
N LEU A 108 9.61 0.01 6.74
CA LEU A 108 9.04 -0.66 7.91
C LEU A 108 8.73 -2.10 7.51
N THR A 109 8.88 -3.05 8.44
CA THR A 109 8.51 -4.47 8.22
C THR A 109 7.06 -4.62 7.74
N THR A 110 6.19 -3.64 8.03
CA THR A 110 4.94 -3.42 7.30
C THR A 110 4.71 -1.91 7.17
N SER A 111 4.55 -1.42 5.94
CA SER A 111 4.19 -0.02 5.68
C SER A 111 2.76 0.27 6.13
N SER A 112 2.40 1.54 6.37
CA SER A 112 0.99 1.90 6.62
C SER A 112 0.12 1.48 5.43
N VAL A 113 -1.18 1.25 5.66
CA VAL A 113 -2.11 0.84 4.59
C VAL A 113 -2.04 1.80 3.40
N LEU A 114 -2.01 3.11 3.67
CA LEU A 114 -1.91 4.13 2.64
C LEU A 114 -0.59 4.05 1.86
N LYS A 115 0.53 3.73 2.53
CA LYS A 115 1.84 3.61 1.88
C LYS A 115 1.97 2.32 1.05
N THR A 116 1.39 1.21 1.50
CA THR A 116 1.25 0.00 0.69
C THR A 116 0.41 0.27 -0.56
N MET A 117 -0.69 1.01 -0.43
CA MET A 117 -1.55 1.38 -1.56
C MET A 117 -0.81 2.26 -2.58
N SER A 118 0.07 3.18 -2.14
CA SER A 118 0.90 3.95 -3.08
C SER A 118 1.89 3.07 -3.85
N TYR A 119 2.49 2.07 -3.20
CA TYR A 119 3.40 1.15 -3.90
C TYR A 119 2.65 0.26 -4.90
N LEU A 120 1.45 -0.21 -4.56
CA LEU A 120 0.62 -0.99 -5.46
C LEU A 120 0.14 -0.17 -6.66
N SER A 121 -0.16 1.12 -6.46
CA SER A 121 -0.48 2.08 -7.53
C SER A 121 0.69 2.17 -8.51
N GLU A 122 1.88 2.48 -8.01
CA GLU A 122 3.10 2.58 -8.83
C GLU A 122 3.44 1.26 -9.55
N ALA A 123 3.32 0.13 -8.85
CA ALA A 123 3.55 -1.19 -9.45
C ALA A 123 2.54 -1.49 -10.57
N SER A 124 1.29 -1.08 -10.39
CA SER A 124 0.26 -1.23 -11.44
C SER A 124 0.54 -0.34 -12.64
N GLU A 125 0.96 0.91 -12.42
CA GLU A 125 1.35 1.84 -13.48
C GLU A 125 2.56 1.33 -14.28
N ARG A 126 3.50 0.66 -13.61
CA ARG A 126 4.67 0.02 -14.22
C ARG A 126 4.38 -1.38 -14.80
N GLY A 127 3.13 -1.83 -14.76
CA GLY A 127 2.70 -3.10 -15.36
C GLY A 127 3.19 -4.35 -14.62
N CYS A 128 3.43 -4.26 -13.31
CA CYS A 128 3.80 -5.43 -12.51
C CYS A 128 2.69 -6.48 -12.49
N GLU A 129 3.07 -7.74 -12.69
CA GLU A 129 2.19 -8.89 -12.58
C GLU A 129 2.10 -9.40 -11.13
N TYR A 130 3.17 -9.17 -10.35
CA TYR A 130 3.29 -9.62 -8.98
C TYR A 130 3.69 -8.48 -8.04
N PHE A 131 3.23 -8.56 -6.80
CA PHE A 131 3.64 -7.68 -5.72
C PHE A 131 3.89 -8.50 -4.45
N VAL A 132 5.15 -8.66 -4.06
CA VAL A 132 5.56 -9.38 -2.86
C VAL A 132 5.61 -8.41 -1.69
N MET A 133 5.03 -8.77 -0.55
CA MET A 133 5.09 -7.92 0.64
C MET A 133 5.33 -8.69 1.93
N GLU A 134 6.18 -8.13 2.80
CA GLU A 134 6.32 -8.60 4.16
C GLU A 134 5.10 -8.17 4.99
N VAL A 135 4.51 -9.14 5.68
CA VAL A 135 3.36 -8.95 6.55
C VAL A 135 3.77 -9.29 7.98
N SER A 136 3.76 -8.31 8.88
CA SER A 136 3.94 -8.58 10.30
C SER A 136 2.69 -9.21 10.89
N SER A 137 2.86 -10.11 11.87
CA SER A 137 1.74 -10.66 12.65
C SER A 137 0.89 -9.56 13.31
N HIS A 138 1.54 -8.45 13.69
CA HIS A 138 0.87 -7.24 14.19
C HIS A 138 -0.04 -6.59 13.13
N ALA A 139 0.33 -6.61 11.85
CA ALA A 139 -0.49 -6.05 10.78
C ALA A 139 -1.74 -6.90 10.50
N ILE A 140 -1.62 -8.24 10.58
CA ILE A 140 -2.76 -9.16 10.46
C ILE A 140 -3.73 -8.92 11.63
N ALA A 141 -3.23 -8.84 12.86
CA ALA A 141 -4.06 -8.57 14.04
C ALA A 141 -4.76 -7.19 14.01
N GLN A 142 -4.26 -6.26 13.18
CA GLN A 142 -4.79 -4.90 13.04
C GLN A 142 -5.62 -4.69 11.76
N ASN A 143 -5.94 -5.75 10.99
CA ASN A 143 -6.63 -5.66 9.70
C ASN A 143 -5.97 -4.64 8.73
N ARG A 144 -4.63 -4.65 8.66
CA ARG A 144 -3.85 -3.75 7.78
C ARG A 144 -3.37 -4.40 6.47
N THR A 145 -3.85 -5.60 6.17
CA THR A 145 -3.54 -6.38 4.95
C THR A 145 -4.76 -6.69 4.14
#